data_AF-A0A2U1MWE0-F1
#
_entry.id   AF-A0A2U1MWE0-F1
#
_cell.length_a   1.000
_cell.length_b   1.000
_cell.length_c   1.000
_cell.angle_alpha   90.00
_cell.angle_beta   90.00
_cell.angle_gamma   90.00
#
_symmetry.space_group_name_H-M   'P 1'
#
loop_
_entity.id
_entity.type
_entity.pdbx_description
1 polymer ?
#
loop_
_entity_poly.entity_id
_entity_poly.type
_entity_poly.pdbx_seq_one_letter_code
_entity_poly.pdbx_strand_id
1 'polypeptide(L)'
;MWRLKIAQGGNDPYLYSTNNFAGRQTWEFDPSYGTPEEIAEVEQARLFFWNHRREVKPSSDVLWRMQFLREKKFKQRIPQVKVDDGEEISYDHATTTLRRSVHFFAALQAEDGHWPAENSGPMYFIQPLVICLYITGHLDSVFPAEHKKEILRYLFCHQNEDGGWGFHIEGHSTMFATTLSYICIRLLGEGPDGGLNGACSKARKWITDRGSATTIPSWGKLWLSVLGVQEWAGINPMPPEFWILPSFIPVHPAKMWCYCRLVYMPMSYLYGTRFVGPITPLVLELRNELYAQPHSEINWKNTRHLCAKEDLYYPPPLLQDLMWDSLYFLAEPLLTRWPFNKLRKEALKTTMKHIHYEDGNSRYITIGAVEKV
;
A
#
# COMPACT_ATOMS: atom_id res chain seq x y z
N MET A 1 -11.87 -0.43 22.58
CA MET A 1 -12.37 0.21 21.34
C MET A 1 -11.26 1.03 20.69
N TRP A 2 -11.33 1.25 19.38
CA TRP A 2 -10.39 2.13 18.67
C TRP A 2 -10.75 3.61 18.88
N ARG A 3 -9.76 4.45 19.13
CA ARG A 3 -9.89 5.90 19.30
C ARG A 3 -8.97 6.64 18.35
N LEU A 4 -9.47 7.70 17.73
CA LEU A 4 -8.64 8.61 16.95
C LEU A 4 -7.93 9.61 17.88
N LYS A 5 -6.61 9.69 17.81
CA LYS A 5 -5.79 10.69 18.49
C LYS A 5 -5.37 11.78 17.53
N ILE A 6 -5.41 13.02 18.00
CA ILE A 6 -5.10 14.23 17.24
C ILE A 6 -3.88 14.91 17.83
N ALA A 7 -2.96 15.35 16.98
CA ALA A 7 -1.79 16.15 17.35
C ALA A 7 -0.91 15.54 18.47
N GLN A 8 -0.94 14.22 18.65
CA GLN A 8 -0.09 13.51 19.62
C GLN A 8 1.23 13.04 19.00
N GLY A 9 2.29 13.00 19.81
CA GLY A 9 3.64 12.57 19.38
C GLY A 9 4.80 13.19 20.17
N GLY A 10 4.55 14.23 20.97
CA GLY A 10 5.61 14.99 21.65
C GLY A 10 6.44 14.25 22.70
N ASN A 11 6.02 13.06 23.13
CA ASN A 11 6.75 12.23 24.09
C ASN A 11 7.57 11.12 23.44
N ASP A 12 7.52 10.99 22.11
CA ASP A 12 8.24 9.96 21.37
C ASP A 12 9.56 10.52 20.81
N PRO A 13 10.74 10.00 21.23
CA PRO A 13 12.04 10.49 20.76
C PRO A 13 12.26 10.28 19.25
N TYR A 14 11.44 9.45 18.60
CA TYR A 14 11.50 9.16 17.17
C TYR A 14 10.49 9.97 16.34
N LEU A 15 9.63 10.78 16.99
CA LEU A 15 8.70 11.66 16.30
C LEU A 15 9.16 13.11 16.42
N TYR A 16 9.22 13.80 15.28
CA TYR A 16 9.62 15.20 15.21
C TYR A 16 8.57 16.03 14.46
N SER A 17 8.34 17.27 14.91
CA SER A 17 7.44 18.21 14.27
C SER A 17 7.93 19.65 14.45
N THR A 18 7.62 20.52 13.48
CA THR A 18 7.82 21.98 13.58
C THR A 18 6.54 22.76 13.85
N ASN A 19 5.39 22.07 13.96
CA ASN A 19 4.08 22.68 14.17
C ASN A 19 3.32 22.00 15.32
N ASN A 20 4.04 21.43 16.30
CA ASN A 20 3.47 20.71 17.44
C ASN A 20 2.47 19.61 17.02
N PHE A 21 2.81 18.89 15.95
CA PHE A 21 2.03 17.79 15.36
C PHE A 21 0.63 18.16 14.86
N ALA A 22 0.34 19.45 14.65
CA ALA A 22 -0.95 19.86 14.09
C ALA A 22 -1.20 19.19 12.72
N GLY A 23 -2.39 18.63 12.54
CA GLY A 23 -2.78 17.82 11.37
C GLY A 23 -2.44 16.33 11.47
N ARG A 24 -1.72 15.89 12.51
CA ARG A 24 -1.42 14.47 12.72
C ARG A 24 -2.62 13.77 13.33
N GLN A 25 -2.95 12.61 12.76
CA GLN A 25 -3.97 11.70 13.28
C GLN A 25 -3.42 10.28 13.37
N THR A 26 -3.72 9.57 14.46
CA THR A 26 -3.34 8.17 14.65
C THR A 26 -4.44 7.41 15.36
N TRP A 27 -4.71 6.18 14.92
CA TRP A 27 -5.62 5.27 15.62
C TRP A 27 -4.89 4.53 16.73
N GLU A 28 -5.48 4.51 17.93
CA GLU A 28 -4.99 3.74 19.07
C GLU A 28 -6.10 2.81 19.57
N PHE A 29 -5.77 1.56 19.89
CA PHE A 29 -6.69 0.65 20.53
C PHE A 29 -6.56 0.75 22.05
N ASP A 30 -7.67 1.01 22.73
CA ASP A 30 -7.75 1.02 24.19
C ASP A 30 -8.85 0.05 24.65
N PRO A 31 -8.53 -1.06 25.35
CA PRO A 31 -9.52 -2.03 25.79
C PRO A 31 -10.51 -1.47 26.83
N SER A 32 -10.16 -0.38 27.51
CA SER A 32 -10.99 0.30 28.51
C SER A 32 -11.80 1.46 27.97
N TYR A 33 -11.56 1.85 26.71
CA TYR A 33 -12.27 2.95 26.07
C TYR A 33 -13.62 2.51 25.51
N GLY A 34 -14.65 3.28 25.85
CA GLY A 34 -16.02 3.15 25.37
C GLY A 34 -16.95 2.40 26.32
N THR A 35 -18.22 2.81 26.39
CA THR A 35 -19.26 2.04 27.09
C THR A 35 -19.69 0.81 26.26
N PRO A 36 -20.34 -0.20 26.87
CA PRO A 36 -20.87 -1.35 26.12
C PRO A 36 -21.76 -0.95 24.94
N GLU A 37 -22.57 0.11 25.10
CA GLU A 37 -23.44 0.65 24.06
C GLU A 37 -22.62 1.25 22.91
N GLU A 38 -21.59 2.03 23.23
CA GLU A 38 -20.72 2.63 22.20
C GLU A 38 -19.95 1.58 21.40
N ILE A 39 -19.50 0.52 22.06
CA ILE A 39 -18.85 -0.62 21.42
C ILE A 39 -19.85 -1.33 20.50
N ALA A 40 -21.08 -1.55 20.96
CA ALA A 40 -22.12 -2.17 20.15
C ALA A 40 -22.46 -1.33 18.90
N GLU A 41 -22.51 -0.01 19.01
CA GLU A 41 -22.71 0.89 17.87
C GLU A 41 -21.58 0.77 16.84
N VAL A 42 -20.32 0.67 17.29
CA VAL A 42 -19.16 0.46 16.40
C VAL A 42 -19.26 -0.88 15.67
N GLU A 43 -19.62 -1.96 16.38
CA GLU A 43 -19.78 -3.27 15.76
C GLU A 43 -20.97 -3.31 14.78
N GLN A 44 -22.06 -2.59 15.08
CA GLN A 44 -23.16 -2.41 14.13
C GLN A 44 -22.72 -1.65 12.88
N ALA A 45 -21.94 -0.58 13.02
CA ALA A 45 -21.41 0.16 11.87
C ALA A 45 -20.49 -0.71 11.00
N ARG A 46 -19.65 -1.56 11.63
CA ARG A 46 -18.80 -2.54 10.95
C ARG A 46 -19.63 -3.58 10.19
N LEU A 47 -20.65 -4.14 10.81
CA LEU A 47 -21.55 -5.11 10.17
C LEU A 47 -22.33 -4.47 9.03
N PHE A 48 -22.80 -3.23 9.21
CA PHE A 48 -23.47 -2.47 8.17
C PHE A 48 -22.56 -2.27 6.97
N PHE A 49 -21.32 -1.82 7.19
CA PHE A 49 -20.33 -1.69 6.12
C PHE A 49 -20.09 -3.05 5.46
N TRP A 50 -19.87 -4.11 6.23
CA TRP A 50 -19.67 -5.45 5.67
C TRP A 50 -20.80 -5.85 4.73
N ASN A 51 -22.07 -5.64 5.12
CA ASN A 51 -23.22 -6.02 4.31
C ASN A 51 -23.35 -5.19 3.02
N HIS A 52 -22.90 -3.93 3.03
CA HIS A 52 -23.03 -2.99 1.90
C HIS A 52 -21.71 -2.67 1.18
N ARG A 53 -20.60 -3.34 1.55
CA ARG A 53 -19.24 -3.09 1.02
C ARG A 53 -19.09 -3.23 -0.49
N ARG A 54 -20.12 -3.73 -1.17
CA ARG A 54 -20.15 -3.87 -2.63
C ARG A 54 -20.80 -2.65 -3.31
N GLU A 55 -21.68 -1.98 -2.60
CA GLU A 55 -22.37 -0.76 -3.04
C GLU A 55 -21.54 0.49 -2.72
N VAL A 56 -20.93 0.51 -1.53
CA VAL A 56 -20.07 1.60 -1.07
C VAL A 56 -18.72 1.02 -0.67
N LYS A 57 -17.69 1.33 -1.47
CA LYS A 57 -16.33 0.82 -1.28
C LYS A 57 -15.58 1.52 -0.14
N PRO A 58 -15.59 2.86 -0.03
CA PRO A 58 -14.89 3.55 1.04
C PRO A 58 -15.61 3.41 2.38
N SER A 59 -14.86 3.39 3.49
CA SER A 59 -15.42 3.30 4.85
C SER A 59 -16.32 4.48 5.23
N SER A 60 -16.23 5.56 4.44
CA SER A 60 -16.90 6.84 4.69
C SER A 60 -16.56 7.42 6.06
N ASP A 61 -15.40 7.10 6.64
CA ASP A 61 -14.91 7.72 7.87
C ASP A 61 -15.89 7.58 9.07
N VAL A 62 -16.76 6.57 9.03
CA VAL A 62 -17.93 6.46 9.92
C VAL A 62 -17.50 6.42 11.40
N LEU A 63 -16.47 5.64 11.73
CA LEU A 63 -16.09 5.40 13.11
C LEU A 63 -15.60 6.65 13.84
N TRP A 64 -14.72 7.46 13.23
CA TRP A 64 -14.26 8.68 13.90
C TRP A 64 -15.31 9.77 13.86
N ARG A 65 -16.14 9.86 12.80
CA ARG A 65 -17.26 10.81 12.75
C ARG A 65 -18.24 10.55 13.90
N MET A 66 -18.56 9.29 14.19
CA MET A 66 -19.38 8.94 15.35
C MET A 66 -18.76 9.44 16.66
N GLN A 67 -17.45 9.24 16.86
CA GLN A 67 -16.73 9.70 18.06
C GLN A 67 -16.79 11.22 18.20
N PHE A 68 -16.42 11.97 17.17
CA PHE A 68 -16.36 13.43 17.21
C PHE A 68 -17.72 14.09 17.43
N LEU A 69 -18.75 13.59 16.75
CA LEU A 69 -20.11 14.11 16.92
C LEU A 69 -20.63 13.84 18.34
N ARG A 70 -20.29 12.69 18.93
CA ARG A 70 -20.67 12.33 20.29
C ARG A 70 -19.95 13.19 21.33
N GLU A 71 -18.63 13.34 21.21
CA GLU A 71 -17.81 14.17 22.12
C GLU A 71 -18.31 15.62 22.15
N LYS A 72 -18.71 16.16 20.99
CA LYS A 72 -19.28 17.51 20.86
C LYS A 72 -20.78 17.61 21.16
N LYS A 73 -21.42 16.50 21.54
CA LYS A 73 -22.87 16.40 21.76
C LYS A 73 -23.68 17.00 20.60
N PHE A 74 -23.18 16.79 19.38
CA PHE A 74 -23.74 17.41 18.19
C PHE A 74 -25.17 16.93 17.94
N LYS A 75 -26.04 17.86 17.56
CA LYS A 75 -27.40 17.57 17.08
C LYS A 75 -27.63 18.35 15.81
N GLN A 76 -27.99 17.66 14.73
CA GLN A 76 -28.36 18.35 13.50
C GLN A 76 -29.72 19.04 13.70
N ARG A 77 -29.71 20.37 13.79
CA ARG A 77 -30.92 21.18 14.02
C ARG A 77 -31.54 21.70 12.72
N ILE A 78 -30.81 21.63 11.62
CA ILE A 78 -31.29 22.09 10.31
C ILE A 78 -31.94 20.90 9.60
N PRO A 79 -33.24 20.99 9.25
CA PRO A 79 -33.96 19.89 8.62
C PRO A 79 -33.36 19.55 7.25
N GLN A 80 -33.43 18.28 6.88
CA GLN A 80 -33.03 17.86 5.55
C GLN A 80 -34.09 18.33 4.54
N VAL A 81 -33.64 19.03 3.50
CA VAL A 81 -34.46 19.30 2.33
C VAL A 81 -34.49 18.03 1.48
N LYS A 82 -35.70 17.59 1.11
CA LYS A 82 -35.92 16.55 0.09
C LYS A 82 -36.51 17.26 -1.13
N VAL A 83 -35.98 16.95 -2.31
CA VAL A 83 -36.44 17.46 -3.59
C VAL A 83 -36.72 16.24 -4.44
N ASP A 84 -37.95 16.09 -4.90
CA ASP A 84 -38.37 14.94 -5.71
C ASP A 84 -37.95 15.13 -7.18
N ASP A 85 -37.90 14.02 -7.94
CA ASP A 85 -37.53 14.07 -9.36
C ASP A 85 -38.48 14.98 -10.15
N GLY A 86 -37.93 16.00 -10.79
CA GLY A 86 -38.67 16.99 -11.57
C GLY A 86 -39.11 18.24 -10.79
N GLU A 87 -38.87 18.31 -9.48
CA GLU A 87 -39.08 19.53 -8.71
C GLU A 87 -37.98 20.57 -8.94
N GLU A 88 -38.35 21.85 -8.92
CA GLU A 88 -37.41 22.95 -9.10
C GLU A 88 -36.57 23.18 -7.82
N ILE A 89 -35.25 23.24 -7.97
CA ILE A 89 -34.33 23.53 -6.87
C ILE A 89 -34.34 25.05 -6.62
N SER A 90 -35.08 25.47 -5.59
CA SER A 90 -35.12 26.87 -5.17
C SER A 90 -33.83 27.33 -4.48
N TYR A 91 -33.63 28.65 -4.40
CA TYR A 91 -32.54 29.26 -3.63
C TYR A 91 -32.59 28.85 -2.14
N ASP A 92 -33.78 28.70 -1.58
CA ASP A 92 -33.96 28.28 -0.19
C ASP A 92 -33.63 26.80 0.03
N HIS A 93 -33.92 25.94 -0.94
CA HIS A 93 -33.49 24.53 -0.93
C HIS A 93 -31.97 24.43 -0.87
N ALA A 94 -31.28 25.14 -1.76
CA ALA A 94 -29.81 25.17 -1.81
C ALA A 94 -29.22 25.78 -0.53
N THR A 95 -29.75 26.91 -0.08
CA THR A 95 -29.25 27.62 1.12
C THR A 95 -29.40 26.79 2.38
N THR A 96 -30.55 26.14 2.57
CA THR A 96 -30.81 25.28 3.72
C THR A 96 -29.90 24.06 3.72
N THR A 97 -29.73 23.44 2.54
CA THR A 97 -28.82 22.28 2.36
C THR A 97 -27.37 22.67 2.66
N LEU A 98 -26.88 23.80 2.14
CA LEU A 98 -25.54 24.30 2.42
C LEU A 98 -25.34 24.56 3.91
N ARG A 99 -26.26 25.28 4.57
CA ARG A 99 -26.18 25.57 6.01
C ARG A 99 -26.16 24.27 6.83
N ARG A 100 -26.98 23.29 6.46
CA ARG A 100 -27.00 21.96 7.10
C ARG A 100 -25.65 21.26 6.97
N SER A 101 -25.05 21.28 5.78
CA SER A 101 -23.74 20.67 5.50
C SER A 101 -22.63 21.38 6.26
N VAL A 102 -22.57 22.71 6.23
CA VAL A 102 -21.56 23.51 6.96
C VAL A 102 -21.67 23.27 8.47
N HIS A 103 -22.89 23.25 9.02
CA HIS A 103 -23.12 22.96 10.43
C HIS A 103 -22.59 21.57 10.84
N PHE A 104 -22.77 20.57 9.98
CA PHE A 104 -22.23 19.23 10.18
C PHE A 104 -20.70 19.18 10.06
N PHE A 105 -20.13 19.74 8.97
CA PHE A 105 -18.68 19.72 8.75
C PHE A 105 -17.91 20.52 9.81
N ALA A 106 -18.46 21.64 10.30
CA ALA A 106 -17.86 22.39 11.40
C ALA A 106 -17.76 21.53 12.69
N ALA A 107 -18.77 20.67 12.94
CA ALA A 107 -18.73 19.74 14.06
C ALA A 107 -17.68 18.62 13.86
N LEU A 108 -17.18 18.39 12.66
CA LEU A 108 -16.14 17.38 12.38
C LEU A 108 -14.71 17.91 12.44
N GLN A 109 -14.50 19.23 12.59
CA GLN A 109 -13.16 19.81 12.71
C GLN A 109 -12.47 19.32 13.99
N ALA A 110 -11.23 18.85 13.92
CA ALA A 110 -10.45 18.46 15.08
C ALA A 110 -10.02 19.68 15.92
N GLU A 111 -9.59 19.44 17.16
CA GLU A 111 -9.24 20.50 18.13
C GLU A 111 -8.05 21.38 17.69
N ASP A 112 -7.14 20.84 16.87
CA ASP A 112 -6.02 21.55 16.26
C ASP A 112 -6.39 22.25 14.93
N GLY A 113 -7.67 22.20 14.54
CA GLY A 113 -8.22 22.91 13.40
C GLY A 113 -8.24 22.16 12.07
N HIS A 114 -7.66 20.95 11.97
CA HIS A 114 -7.73 20.16 10.73
C HIS A 114 -9.01 19.33 10.64
N TRP A 115 -9.28 18.75 9.47
CA TRP A 115 -10.33 17.74 9.30
C TRP A 115 -9.69 16.36 9.13
N PRO A 116 -9.87 15.46 10.10
CA PRO A 116 -9.51 14.06 9.95
C PRO A 116 -10.17 13.48 8.69
N ALA A 117 -9.41 12.67 7.96
CA ALA A 117 -9.92 11.97 6.79
C ALA A 117 -9.09 10.72 6.52
N GLU A 118 -9.75 9.64 6.14
CA GLU A 118 -9.10 8.51 5.52
C GLU A 118 -8.57 8.92 4.13
N ASN A 119 -7.26 8.73 3.91
CA ASN A 119 -6.64 8.88 2.60
C ASN A 119 -6.18 7.51 2.09
N SER A 120 -7.16 6.66 1.77
CA SER A 120 -6.95 5.29 1.29
C SER A 120 -7.44 5.12 -0.15
N GLY A 121 -7.52 3.87 -0.61
CA GLY A 121 -7.95 3.54 -1.96
C GLY A 121 -6.98 2.57 -2.63
N PRO A 122 -5.69 2.91 -2.77
CA PRO A 122 -4.69 1.99 -3.33
C PRO A 122 -4.53 0.73 -2.48
N MET A 123 -4.61 -0.44 -3.13
CA MET A 123 -4.54 -1.75 -2.49
C MET A 123 -3.12 -2.34 -2.58
N TYR A 124 -2.11 -1.52 -2.32
CA TYR A 124 -0.70 -1.91 -2.32
C TYR A 124 0.17 -1.06 -1.39
N PHE A 125 -0.42 -0.46 -0.34
CA PHE A 125 0.35 0.28 0.68
C PHE A 125 0.61 -0.57 1.92
N ILE A 126 -0.44 -1.17 2.49
CA ILE A 126 -0.30 -1.98 3.71
C ILE A 126 0.44 -3.28 3.45
N GLN A 127 0.27 -3.87 2.27
CA GLN A 127 0.87 -5.16 1.94
C GLN A 127 2.40 -5.09 1.86
N PRO A 128 3.01 -4.13 1.13
CA PRO A 128 4.46 -3.90 1.22
C PRO A 128 4.95 -3.55 2.62
N LEU A 129 4.18 -2.77 3.40
CA LEU A 129 4.58 -2.41 4.77
C LEU A 129 4.66 -3.65 5.66
N VAL A 130 3.69 -4.57 5.57
CA VAL A 130 3.72 -5.86 6.27
C VAL A 130 4.92 -6.70 5.81
N ILE A 131 5.24 -6.74 4.52
CA ILE A 131 6.43 -7.43 3.99
C ILE A 131 7.72 -6.84 4.61
N CYS A 132 7.86 -5.51 4.61
CA CYS A 132 9.02 -4.81 5.15
C CYS A 132 9.19 -5.06 6.66
N LEU A 133 8.11 -4.97 7.42
CA LEU A 133 8.11 -5.24 8.87
C LEU A 133 8.37 -6.71 9.19
N TYR A 134 7.92 -7.63 8.35
CA TYR A 134 8.24 -9.05 8.47
C TYR A 134 9.73 -9.31 8.26
N ILE A 135 10.30 -8.78 7.16
CA ILE A 135 11.72 -8.94 6.82
C ILE A 135 12.63 -8.35 7.89
N THR A 136 12.26 -7.21 8.46
CA THR A 136 13.04 -6.52 9.48
C THR A 136 12.83 -7.07 10.89
N GLY A 137 11.88 -7.98 11.10
CA GLY A 137 11.57 -8.57 12.41
C GLY A 137 10.77 -7.65 13.36
N HIS A 138 10.12 -6.61 12.84
CA HIS A 138 9.36 -5.62 13.62
C HIS A 138 7.84 -5.76 13.48
N LEU A 139 7.35 -6.82 12.82
CA LEU A 139 5.92 -6.99 12.57
C LEU A 139 5.08 -6.99 13.86
N ASP A 140 5.51 -7.73 14.89
CA ASP A 140 4.76 -7.83 16.16
C ASP A 140 4.87 -6.58 17.03
N SER A 141 5.99 -5.86 16.97
CA SER A 141 6.19 -4.64 17.75
C SER A 141 5.44 -3.45 17.16
N VAL A 142 5.37 -3.35 15.82
CA VAL A 142 4.67 -2.27 15.12
C VAL A 142 3.19 -2.58 14.95
N PHE A 143 2.82 -3.83 14.70
CA PHE A 143 1.42 -4.27 14.60
C PHE A 143 1.05 -5.28 15.70
N PRO A 144 0.63 -4.77 16.88
CA PRO A 144 -0.02 -5.59 17.90
C PRO A 144 -1.26 -6.32 17.35
N ALA A 145 -1.75 -7.31 18.11
CA ALA A 145 -2.85 -8.18 17.69
C ALA A 145 -4.08 -7.43 17.12
N GLU A 146 -4.48 -6.32 17.73
CA GLU A 146 -5.62 -5.52 17.25
C GLU A 146 -5.35 -4.85 15.91
N HIS A 147 -4.13 -4.33 15.66
CA HIS A 147 -3.75 -3.78 14.36
C HIS A 147 -3.81 -4.86 13.28
N LYS A 148 -3.29 -6.06 13.56
CA LYS A 148 -3.34 -7.19 12.62
C LYS A 148 -4.79 -7.56 12.28
N LYS A 149 -5.69 -7.59 13.27
CA LYS A 149 -7.13 -7.81 13.05
C LYS A 149 -7.74 -6.76 12.13
N GLU A 150 -7.42 -5.48 12.31
CA GLU A 150 -7.93 -4.41 11.42
C GLU A 150 -7.35 -4.49 10.00
N ILE A 151 -6.07 -4.82 9.86
CA ILE A 151 -5.46 -5.00 8.53
C ILE A 151 -6.14 -6.18 7.79
N LEU A 152 -6.31 -7.31 8.47
CA LEU A 152 -7.03 -8.47 7.92
C LEU A 152 -8.47 -8.10 7.57
N ARG A 153 -9.20 -7.41 8.45
CA ARG A 153 -10.56 -6.93 8.19
C ARG A 153 -10.61 -6.03 6.96
N TYR A 154 -9.69 -5.08 6.83
CA TYR A 154 -9.59 -4.21 5.66
C TYR A 154 -9.41 -5.03 4.38
N LEU A 155 -8.51 -6.01 4.37
CA LEU A 155 -8.31 -6.88 3.20
C LEU A 155 -9.57 -7.71 2.91
N PHE A 156 -10.22 -8.30 3.90
CA PHE A 156 -11.42 -9.11 3.69
C PHE A 156 -12.62 -8.28 3.21
N CYS A 157 -12.75 -7.03 3.67
CA CYS A 157 -13.79 -6.12 3.19
C CYS A 157 -13.65 -5.83 1.69
N HIS A 158 -12.41 -5.75 1.19
CA HIS A 158 -12.10 -5.36 -0.18
C HIS A 158 -11.76 -6.53 -1.11
N GLN A 159 -11.92 -7.78 -0.65
CA GLN A 159 -11.82 -8.93 -1.55
C GLN A 159 -13.01 -8.95 -2.51
N ASN A 160 -12.71 -9.03 -3.81
CA ASN A 160 -13.72 -9.14 -4.86
C ASN A 160 -14.38 -10.53 -4.85
N GLU A 161 -15.53 -10.65 -5.51
CA GLU A 161 -16.31 -11.90 -5.55
C GLU A 161 -15.56 -13.06 -6.20
N ASP A 162 -14.66 -12.75 -7.13
CA ASP A 162 -13.82 -13.72 -7.81
C ASP A 162 -12.66 -14.23 -6.93
N GLY A 163 -12.48 -13.67 -5.73
CA GLY A 163 -11.43 -14.04 -4.79
C GLY A 163 -10.16 -13.20 -4.86
N GLY A 164 -10.07 -12.26 -5.80
CA GLY A 164 -8.91 -11.38 -5.95
C GLY A 164 -9.08 -10.01 -5.29
N TRP A 165 -8.09 -9.14 -5.49
CA TRP A 165 -8.10 -7.73 -5.11
C TRP A 165 -7.69 -6.86 -6.29
N GLY A 166 -8.32 -5.71 -6.42
CA GLY A 166 -7.98 -4.74 -7.45
C GLY A 166 -6.83 -3.83 -7.08
N PHE A 167 -6.30 -3.09 -8.06
CA PHE A 167 -5.23 -2.11 -7.85
C PHE A 167 -5.62 -1.02 -6.84
N HIS A 168 -6.91 -0.74 -6.73
CA HIS A 168 -7.55 0.07 -5.70
C HIS A 168 -8.87 -0.58 -5.27
N ILE A 169 -9.49 -0.09 -4.19
CA ILE A 169 -10.70 -0.65 -3.57
C ILE A 169 -11.92 -0.78 -4.49
N GLU A 170 -11.95 -0.03 -5.60
CA GLU A 170 -13.02 -0.07 -6.60
C GLU A 170 -12.65 -0.87 -7.87
N GLY A 171 -11.40 -1.30 -7.98
CA GLY A 171 -10.89 -1.95 -9.19
C GLY A 171 -11.25 -3.43 -9.30
N HIS A 172 -11.27 -3.94 -10.53
CA HIS A 172 -11.29 -5.38 -10.81
C HIS A 172 -10.02 -6.03 -10.28
N SER A 173 -10.08 -7.34 -10.01
CA SER A 173 -8.95 -8.09 -9.46
C SER A 173 -7.74 -8.10 -10.39
N THR A 174 -6.55 -7.92 -9.81
CA THR A 174 -5.25 -7.84 -10.51
C THR A 174 -4.26 -8.83 -9.90
N MET A 175 -3.29 -9.32 -10.68
CA MET A 175 -2.23 -10.18 -10.15
C MET A 175 -1.40 -9.45 -9.11
N PHE A 176 -1.10 -8.16 -9.34
CA PHE A 176 -0.36 -7.35 -8.39
C PHE A 176 -1.02 -7.30 -7.01
N ALA A 177 -2.24 -6.79 -6.92
CA ALA A 177 -2.88 -6.61 -5.62
C ALA A 177 -3.34 -7.93 -5.01
N THR A 178 -3.74 -8.92 -5.81
CA THR A 178 -4.14 -10.24 -5.29
C THR A 178 -2.97 -10.99 -4.67
N THR A 179 -1.83 -11.07 -5.35
CA THR A 179 -0.65 -11.75 -4.81
C THR A 179 -0.12 -11.03 -3.56
N LEU A 180 -0.03 -9.70 -3.56
CA LEU A 180 0.42 -8.96 -2.38
C LEU A 180 -0.56 -9.10 -1.20
N SER A 181 -1.87 -9.10 -1.46
CA SER A 181 -2.88 -9.27 -0.40
C SER A 181 -2.86 -10.69 0.17
N TYR A 182 -2.69 -11.71 -0.66
CA TYR A 182 -2.48 -13.08 -0.20
C TYR A 182 -1.26 -13.20 0.72
N ILE A 183 -0.11 -12.69 0.27
CA ILE A 183 1.13 -12.70 1.07
C ILE A 183 0.91 -11.94 2.38
N CYS A 184 0.31 -10.76 2.35
CA CYS A 184 0.02 -9.97 3.54
C CYS A 184 -0.82 -10.77 4.55
N ILE A 185 -1.87 -11.44 4.10
CA ILE A 185 -2.72 -12.28 4.95
C ILE A 185 -1.93 -13.43 5.58
N ARG A 186 -1.09 -14.12 4.78
CA ARG A 186 -0.21 -15.22 5.24
C ARG A 186 0.81 -14.73 6.27
N LEU A 187 1.47 -13.60 6.03
CA LEU A 187 2.44 -12.99 6.96
C LEU A 187 1.80 -12.53 8.27
N LEU A 188 0.50 -12.21 8.27
CA LEU A 188 -0.25 -11.84 9.47
C LEU A 188 -0.76 -13.06 10.28
N GLY A 189 -0.51 -14.28 9.80
CA GLY A 189 -0.71 -15.52 10.56
C GLY A 189 -1.87 -16.40 10.08
N GLU A 190 -2.62 -15.99 9.05
CA GLU A 190 -3.66 -16.84 8.45
C GLU A 190 -3.06 -17.96 7.64
N GLY A 191 -3.64 -19.16 7.69
CA GLY A 191 -3.19 -20.33 6.94
C GLY A 191 -3.46 -20.26 5.43
N PRO A 192 -2.92 -21.21 4.64
CA PRO A 192 -3.15 -21.27 3.19
C PRO A 192 -4.62 -21.47 2.82
N ASP A 193 -5.40 -22.09 3.71
CA ASP A 193 -6.86 -22.24 3.57
C ASP A 193 -7.66 -21.42 4.60
N GLY A 194 -6.98 -20.44 5.21
CA GLY A 194 -7.56 -19.54 6.22
C GLY A 194 -8.21 -18.29 5.64
N GLY A 195 -8.38 -17.29 6.51
CA GLY A 195 -9.06 -16.04 6.22
C GLY A 195 -10.58 -16.14 6.19
N LEU A 196 -11.24 -14.99 6.37
CA LEU A 196 -12.69 -14.91 6.44
C LEU A 196 -13.34 -15.44 5.15
N ASN A 197 -14.27 -16.39 5.27
CA ASN A 197 -14.96 -17.03 4.14
C ASN A 197 -14.03 -17.70 3.12
N GLY A 198 -12.90 -18.26 3.57
CA GLY A 198 -11.94 -18.97 2.71
C GLY A 198 -11.18 -18.04 1.78
N ALA A 199 -10.90 -16.80 2.24
CA ALA A 199 -10.25 -15.76 1.44
C ALA A 199 -8.93 -16.23 0.84
N CYS A 200 -8.11 -16.96 1.61
CA CYS A 200 -6.80 -17.47 1.14
C CYS A 200 -6.95 -18.49 0.01
N SER A 201 -7.82 -19.49 0.15
CA SER A 201 -8.01 -20.51 -0.89
C SER A 201 -8.52 -19.91 -2.20
N LYS A 202 -9.47 -18.95 -2.11
CA LYS A 202 -9.99 -18.23 -3.27
C LYS A 202 -8.92 -17.39 -3.96
N ALA A 203 -8.12 -16.67 -3.19
CA ALA A 203 -7.00 -15.88 -3.69
C ALA A 203 -5.95 -16.75 -4.39
N ARG A 204 -5.54 -17.85 -3.75
CA ARG A 204 -4.57 -18.80 -4.32
C ARG A 204 -5.08 -19.37 -5.64
N LYS A 205 -6.35 -19.81 -5.67
CA LYS A 205 -6.99 -20.27 -6.90
C LYS A 205 -6.98 -19.20 -7.99
N TRP A 206 -7.36 -17.97 -7.64
CA TRP A 206 -7.38 -16.84 -8.58
C TRP A 206 -6.00 -16.58 -9.18
N ILE A 207 -4.94 -16.63 -8.36
CA ILE A 207 -3.53 -16.47 -8.77
C ILE A 207 -3.13 -17.60 -9.72
N THR A 208 -3.34 -18.86 -9.34
CA THR A 208 -2.92 -20.01 -10.15
C THR A 208 -3.65 -20.09 -11.48
N ASP A 209 -4.95 -19.76 -11.52
CA ASP A 209 -5.76 -19.78 -12.74
C ASP A 209 -5.31 -18.73 -13.77
N ARG A 210 -4.52 -17.72 -13.37
CA ARG A 210 -4.06 -16.59 -14.20
C ARG A 210 -2.56 -16.58 -14.48
N GLY A 211 -1.98 -17.77 -14.52
CA GLY A 211 -0.56 -17.93 -14.84
C GLY A 211 0.37 -17.76 -13.64
N SER A 212 -0.17 -17.80 -12.41
CA SER A 212 0.57 -17.72 -11.15
C SER A 212 1.28 -16.39 -10.90
N ALA A 213 2.00 -16.27 -9.79
CA ALA A 213 2.73 -15.05 -9.47
C ALA A 213 3.88 -14.72 -10.46
N THR A 214 4.22 -15.60 -11.42
CA THR A 214 5.20 -15.27 -12.47
C THR A 214 4.74 -14.16 -13.42
N THR A 215 3.43 -13.92 -13.51
CA THR A 215 2.83 -12.86 -14.33
C THR A 215 2.58 -11.56 -13.55
N ILE A 216 3.03 -11.46 -12.30
CA ILE A 216 2.91 -10.23 -11.52
C ILE A 216 3.68 -9.07 -12.19
N PRO A 217 3.19 -7.82 -12.18
CA PRO A 217 3.91 -6.66 -12.74
C PRO A 217 5.26 -6.37 -12.06
N SER A 218 6.07 -5.50 -12.68
CA SER A 218 7.44 -5.20 -12.26
C SER A 218 7.60 -4.79 -10.78
N TRP A 219 6.70 -3.96 -10.24
CA TRP A 219 6.71 -3.59 -8.82
C TRP A 219 6.40 -4.78 -7.91
N GLY A 220 5.50 -5.66 -8.34
CA GLY A 220 5.23 -6.91 -7.62
C GLY A 220 6.45 -7.81 -7.62
N LYS A 221 7.11 -7.96 -8.78
CA LYS A 221 8.35 -8.74 -8.92
C LYS A 221 9.43 -8.28 -7.94
N LEU A 222 9.56 -6.96 -7.76
CA LEU A 222 10.48 -6.38 -6.78
C LEU A 222 10.13 -6.86 -5.35
N TRP A 223 8.88 -6.68 -4.91
CA TRP A 223 8.45 -7.10 -3.57
C TRP A 223 8.60 -8.60 -3.35
N LEU A 224 8.29 -9.43 -4.36
CA LEU A 224 8.49 -10.87 -4.31
C LEU A 224 9.98 -11.25 -4.21
N SER A 225 10.86 -10.54 -4.91
CA SER A 225 12.31 -10.75 -4.84
C SER A 225 12.91 -10.31 -3.51
N VAL A 226 12.46 -9.18 -2.97
CA VAL A 226 12.85 -8.67 -1.65
C VAL A 226 12.40 -9.62 -0.53
N LEU A 227 11.17 -10.15 -0.60
CA LEU A 227 10.70 -11.18 0.34
C LEU A 227 11.42 -12.52 0.18
N GLY A 228 11.97 -12.80 -1.01
CA GLY A 228 12.66 -14.04 -1.32
C GLY A 228 11.74 -15.15 -1.84
N VAL A 229 10.53 -14.84 -2.30
CA VAL A 229 9.66 -15.83 -2.97
C VAL A 229 9.84 -15.86 -4.49
N GLN A 230 10.69 -14.98 -5.04
CA GLN A 230 11.06 -14.93 -6.45
C GLN A 230 12.56 -14.62 -6.59
N GLU A 231 13.23 -15.12 -7.63
CA GLU A 231 14.61 -14.72 -7.92
C GLU A 231 14.70 -13.38 -8.66
N TRP A 232 15.73 -12.59 -8.33
CA TRP A 232 16.08 -11.35 -9.03
C TRP A 232 16.36 -11.53 -10.54
N ALA A 233 16.59 -12.76 -11.01
CA ALA A 233 16.70 -13.05 -12.43
C ALA A 233 15.38 -12.82 -13.18
N GLY A 234 14.24 -12.82 -12.48
CA GLY A 234 12.89 -12.67 -13.02
C GLY A 234 12.39 -11.25 -13.23
N ILE A 235 13.20 -10.24 -12.95
CA ILE A 235 12.81 -8.82 -13.10
C ILE A 235 13.65 -8.11 -14.15
N ASN A 236 13.04 -7.16 -14.86
CA ASN A 236 13.79 -6.24 -15.72
C ASN A 236 14.75 -5.36 -14.90
N PRO A 237 15.92 -4.98 -15.45
CA PRO A 237 16.92 -4.27 -14.67
C PRO A 237 16.48 -2.89 -14.16
N MET A 238 16.84 -2.60 -12.90
CA MET A 238 16.71 -1.27 -12.28
C MET A 238 18.11 -0.77 -11.86
N PRO A 239 18.99 -0.42 -12.81
CA PRO A 239 20.41 -0.21 -12.55
C PRO A 239 20.64 1.02 -11.66
N PRO A 240 21.36 0.91 -10.52
CA PRO A 240 21.71 2.07 -9.71
C PRO A 240 22.62 3.06 -10.46
N GLU A 241 23.33 2.62 -11.50
CA GLU A 241 24.17 3.48 -12.34
C GLU A 241 23.40 4.65 -12.99
N PHE A 242 22.08 4.54 -13.05
CA PHE A 242 21.18 5.63 -13.46
C PHE A 242 21.36 6.92 -12.63
N TRP A 243 21.71 6.80 -11.34
CA TRP A 243 21.83 7.94 -10.40
C TRP A 243 23.12 8.73 -10.53
N ILE A 244 24.10 8.22 -11.28
CA ILE A 244 25.40 8.88 -11.49
C ILE A 244 25.57 9.36 -12.94
N LEU A 245 24.49 9.32 -13.74
CA LEU A 245 24.50 9.87 -15.08
C LEU A 245 24.81 11.38 -15.04
N PRO A 246 25.55 11.92 -16.03
CA PRO A 246 25.69 13.36 -16.18
C PRO A 246 24.34 14.07 -16.40
N SER A 247 24.16 15.24 -15.78
CA SER A 247 22.90 16.00 -15.80
C SER A 247 22.45 16.46 -17.20
N PHE A 248 23.38 16.57 -18.16
CA PHE A 248 23.06 16.93 -19.54
C PHE A 248 22.34 15.81 -20.30
N ILE A 249 22.41 14.55 -19.85
CA ILE A 249 21.73 13.42 -20.51
C ILE A 249 20.20 13.61 -20.40
N PRO A 250 19.43 13.43 -21.50
CA PRO A 250 17.98 13.65 -21.50
C PRO A 250 17.22 12.81 -20.48
N VAL A 251 17.64 11.57 -20.25
CA VAL A 251 17.02 10.61 -19.31
C VAL A 251 17.51 10.76 -17.86
N HIS A 252 18.26 11.81 -17.53
CA HIS A 252 18.81 11.98 -16.18
C HIS A 252 17.69 12.01 -15.10
N PRO A 253 17.85 11.32 -13.96
CA PRO A 253 16.79 11.20 -12.94
C PRO A 253 16.20 12.52 -12.45
N ALA A 254 16.99 13.60 -12.39
CA ALA A 254 16.50 14.93 -12.00
C ALA A 254 15.38 15.49 -12.91
N LYS A 255 15.24 14.99 -14.14
CA LYS A 255 14.20 15.39 -15.12
C LYS A 255 12.95 14.52 -15.04
N MET A 256 12.94 13.47 -14.21
CA MET A 256 11.78 12.60 -14.01
C MET A 256 10.78 13.23 -13.04
N TRP A 257 9.51 12.85 -13.19
CA TRP A 257 8.48 13.16 -12.20
C TRP A 257 8.91 12.68 -10.80
N CYS A 258 8.71 13.54 -9.79
CA CYS A 258 9.26 13.33 -8.45
C CYS A 258 8.84 11.98 -7.83
N TYR A 259 7.56 11.60 -7.94
CA TYR A 259 7.09 10.32 -7.43
C TYR A 259 7.77 9.12 -8.11
N CYS A 260 7.93 9.14 -9.43
CA CYS A 260 8.69 8.09 -10.12
C CYS A 260 10.14 8.06 -9.63
N ARG A 261 10.82 9.22 -9.61
CA ARG A 261 12.22 9.30 -9.18
C ARG A 261 12.41 8.74 -7.77
N LEU A 262 11.60 9.20 -6.83
CA LEU A 262 11.74 8.86 -5.43
C LEU A 262 11.36 7.41 -5.14
N VAL A 263 10.40 6.83 -5.85
CA VAL A 263 10.09 5.40 -5.73
C VAL A 263 11.19 4.52 -6.34
N TYR A 264 11.67 4.83 -7.55
CA TYR A 264 12.67 3.98 -8.21
C TYR A 264 14.06 4.06 -7.56
N MET A 265 14.33 5.06 -6.74
CA MET A 265 15.61 5.23 -6.05
C MET A 265 15.92 4.08 -5.07
N PRO A 266 15.13 3.82 -4.01
CA PRO A 266 15.34 2.68 -3.13
C PRO A 266 15.17 1.34 -3.88
N MET A 267 14.25 1.24 -4.85
CA MET A 267 14.09 0.03 -5.65
C MET A 267 15.37 -0.35 -6.41
N SER A 268 16.04 0.64 -7.02
CA SER A 268 17.31 0.42 -7.72
C SER A 268 18.45 0.05 -6.78
N TYR A 269 18.44 0.54 -5.53
CA TYR A 269 19.41 0.16 -4.51
C TYR A 269 19.23 -1.30 -4.11
N LEU A 270 17.98 -1.71 -3.82
CA LEU A 270 17.62 -3.08 -3.50
C LEU A 270 17.94 -4.03 -4.66
N TYR A 271 17.62 -3.61 -5.89
CA TYR A 271 18.01 -4.34 -7.09
C TYR A 271 19.54 -4.47 -7.19
N GLY A 272 20.28 -3.36 -7.16
CA GLY A 272 21.74 -3.34 -7.34
C GLY A 272 22.50 -4.13 -6.28
N THR A 273 21.97 -4.21 -5.06
CA THR A 273 22.50 -5.06 -3.96
C THR A 273 21.97 -6.49 -4.00
N ARG A 274 20.96 -6.78 -4.81
CA ARG A 274 20.23 -8.06 -4.86
C ARG A 274 19.74 -8.47 -3.47
N PHE A 275 19.21 -7.51 -2.72
CA PHE A 275 18.75 -7.73 -1.36
C PHE A 275 17.65 -8.78 -1.31
N VAL A 276 17.75 -9.72 -0.37
CA VAL A 276 16.72 -10.72 -0.09
C VAL A 276 16.59 -10.82 1.43
N GLY A 277 15.35 -10.77 1.93
CA GLY A 277 15.03 -10.96 3.33
C GLY A 277 15.30 -12.39 3.82
N PRO A 278 15.09 -12.66 5.12
CA PRO A 278 15.28 -14.00 5.68
C PRO A 278 14.37 -15.04 5.02
N ILE A 279 14.95 -16.18 4.60
CA ILE A 279 14.18 -17.32 4.06
C ILE A 279 13.65 -18.17 5.21
N THR A 280 12.47 -17.81 5.70
CA THR A 280 11.78 -18.51 6.78
C THR A 280 10.98 -19.72 6.26
N PRO A 281 10.49 -20.62 7.15
CA PRO A 281 9.57 -21.67 6.74
C PRO A 281 8.34 -21.15 5.99
N LEU A 282 7.76 -20.03 6.43
CA LEU A 282 6.62 -19.40 5.76
C LEU A 282 6.98 -18.89 4.35
N VAL A 283 8.18 -18.33 4.15
CA VAL A 283 8.65 -17.95 2.80
C VAL A 283 8.77 -19.18 1.90
N LEU A 284 9.21 -20.32 2.42
CA LEU A 284 9.26 -21.58 1.67
C LEU A 284 7.85 -22.12 1.35
N GLU A 285 6.90 -22.00 2.27
CA GLU A 285 5.48 -22.32 2.01
C GLU A 285 4.92 -21.43 0.89
N LEU A 286 5.15 -20.11 0.95
CA LEU A 286 4.70 -19.17 -0.08
C LEU A 286 5.27 -19.51 -1.47
N ARG A 287 6.51 -20.02 -1.56
CA ARG A 287 7.09 -20.51 -2.82
C ARG A 287 6.35 -21.73 -3.39
N ASN A 288 5.67 -22.52 -2.57
CA ASN A 288 4.84 -23.64 -3.02
C ASN A 288 3.39 -23.19 -3.31
N GLU A 289 2.92 -22.14 -2.66
CA GLU A 289 1.54 -21.64 -2.78
C GLU A 289 1.34 -20.73 -4.00
N LEU A 290 2.34 -19.94 -4.39
CA LEU A 290 2.21 -18.86 -5.37
C LEU A 290 2.45 -19.26 -6.83
N TYR A 291 3.03 -20.44 -7.08
CA TYR A 291 3.48 -20.87 -8.40
C TYR A 291 2.87 -22.20 -8.81
N ALA A 292 2.58 -22.35 -10.10
CA ALA A 292 1.99 -23.58 -10.65
C ALA A 292 3.00 -24.74 -10.79
N GLN A 293 4.30 -24.45 -10.67
CA GLN A 293 5.40 -25.40 -10.78
C GLN A 293 6.39 -25.19 -9.63
N PRO A 294 7.24 -26.18 -9.31
CA PRO A 294 8.23 -26.04 -8.26
C PRO A 294 9.12 -24.81 -8.47
N HIS A 295 9.35 -24.03 -7.42
CA HIS A 295 10.12 -22.78 -7.49
C HIS A 295 11.52 -22.96 -8.13
N SER A 296 12.17 -24.11 -7.89
CA SER A 296 13.49 -24.44 -8.45
C SER A 296 13.49 -24.71 -9.95
N GLU A 297 12.33 -25.02 -10.54
CA GLU A 297 12.19 -25.35 -11.96
C GLU A 297 11.77 -24.13 -12.80
N ILE A 298 11.44 -23.00 -12.16
CA ILE A 298 11.04 -21.77 -12.84
C ILE A 298 12.24 -21.17 -13.56
N ASN A 299 12.12 -21.02 -14.89
CA ASN A 299 13.09 -20.25 -15.67
C ASN A 299 12.80 -18.75 -15.50
N TRP A 300 13.33 -18.17 -14.41
CA TRP A 300 13.12 -16.77 -14.07
C TRP A 300 13.51 -15.80 -15.17
N LYS A 301 14.56 -16.07 -15.95
CA LYS A 301 14.98 -15.18 -17.04
C LYS A 301 13.85 -14.92 -18.06
N ASN A 302 12.98 -15.91 -18.25
CA ASN A 302 11.85 -15.85 -19.18
C ASN A 302 10.61 -15.21 -18.55
N THR A 303 10.56 -15.00 -17.23
CA THR A 303 9.41 -14.37 -16.57
C THR A 303 9.46 -12.85 -16.63
N ARG A 304 10.60 -12.23 -16.99
CA ARG A 304 10.82 -10.76 -16.94
C ARG A 304 9.75 -9.93 -17.62
N HIS A 305 9.33 -10.34 -18.80
CA HIS A 305 8.33 -9.64 -19.61
C HIS A 305 6.91 -10.14 -19.41
N LEU A 306 6.72 -11.22 -18.63
CA LEU A 306 5.39 -11.70 -18.30
C LEU A 306 4.66 -10.67 -17.42
N CYS A 307 3.42 -10.38 -17.79
CA CYS A 307 2.50 -9.52 -17.08
C CYS A 307 1.08 -10.05 -17.31
N ALA A 308 0.27 -10.19 -16.26
CA ALA A 308 -1.11 -10.60 -16.38
C ALA A 308 -1.92 -9.56 -17.17
N LYS A 309 -2.91 -10.01 -17.92
CA LYS A 309 -3.72 -9.14 -18.79
C LYS A 309 -4.48 -8.10 -17.96
N GLU A 310 -4.95 -8.49 -16.79
CA GLU A 310 -5.70 -7.65 -15.85
C GLU A 310 -4.87 -6.47 -15.33
N ASP A 311 -3.55 -6.60 -15.31
CA ASP A 311 -2.60 -5.59 -14.84
C ASP A 311 -2.03 -4.71 -15.98
N LEU A 312 -2.19 -5.14 -17.24
CA LEU A 312 -1.55 -4.50 -18.39
C LEU A 312 -2.34 -3.27 -18.87
N TYR A 313 -2.21 -2.15 -18.17
CA TYR A 313 -2.84 -0.90 -18.56
C TYR A 313 -2.14 -0.23 -19.76
N TYR A 314 -0.80 -0.23 -19.76
CA TYR A 314 0.02 0.27 -20.86
C TYR A 314 0.95 -0.84 -21.35
N PRO A 315 0.70 -1.41 -22.55
CA PRO A 315 1.61 -2.40 -23.11
C PRO A 315 2.95 -1.74 -23.46
N PRO A 316 4.09 -2.35 -23.10
CA PRO A 316 5.40 -1.81 -23.44
C PRO A 316 5.59 -1.80 -24.96
N PRO A 317 6.05 -0.69 -25.56
CA PRO A 317 6.46 -0.68 -26.96
C PRO A 317 7.68 -1.57 -27.18
N LEU A 318 7.81 -2.13 -28.39
CA LEU A 318 8.95 -2.99 -28.76
C LEU A 318 10.32 -2.37 -28.44
N LEU A 319 10.46 -1.05 -28.64
CA LEU A 319 11.70 -0.33 -28.32
C LEU A 319 12.05 -0.41 -26.83
N GLN A 320 11.05 -0.35 -25.95
CA GLN A 320 11.24 -0.47 -24.52
C GLN A 320 11.68 -1.89 -24.13
N ASP A 321 11.10 -2.92 -24.75
CA ASP A 321 11.51 -4.31 -24.51
C ASP A 321 12.95 -4.57 -24.97
N LEU A 322 13.32 -4.09 -26.15
CA LEU A 322 14.69 -4.17 -26.66
C LEU A 322 15.68 -3.44 -25.75
N MET A 323 15.29 -2.28 -25.19
CA MET A 323 16.11 -1.56 -24.21
C MET A 323 16.30 -2.39 -22.93
N TRP A 324 15.24 -2.99 -22.39
CA TRP A 324 15.34 -3.84 -21.21
C TRP A 324 16.16 -5.09 -21.44
N ASP A 325 16.03 -5.75 -22.60
CA ASP A 325 16.82 -6.91 -22.95
C ASP A 325 18.30 -6.56 -23.16
N SER A 326 18.59 -5.41 -23.76
CA SER A 326 19.96 -4.90 -23.87
C SER A 326 20.57 -4.66 -22.49
N LEU A 327 19.82 -4.03 -21.58
CA LEU A 327 20.28 -3.84 -20.21
C LEU A 327 20.50 -5.18 -19.49
N TYR A 328 19.61 -6.15 -19.68
CA TYR A 328 19.65 -7.42 -18.97
C TYR A 328 20.75 -8.35 -19.46
N PHE A 329 20.90 -8.52 -20.79
CA PHE A 329 21.86 -9.47 -21.36
C PHE A 329 23.24 -8.88 -21.58
N LEU A 330 23.36 -7.55 -21.70
CA LEU A 330 24.64 -6.89 -21.96
C LEU A 330 25.13 -6.09 -20.75
N ALA A 331 24.33 -5.13 -20.27
CA ALA A 331 24.80 -4.21 -19.24
C ALA A 331 24.96 -4.90 -17.87
N GLU A 332 23.98 -5.68 -17.41
CA GLU A 332 24.04 -6.35 -16.11
C GLU A 332 25.24 -7.31 -15.94
N PRO A 333 25.55 -8.21 -16.90
CA PRO A 333 26.74 -9.06 -16.82
C PRO A 333 28.05 -8.27 -16.82
N LEU A 334 28.09 -7.11 -17.50
CA LEU A 334 29.26 -6.23 -17.49
C LEU A 334 29.40 -5.55 -16.13
N LEU A 335 28.34 -4.89 -15.65
CA LEU A 335 28.32 -4.07 -14.43
C LEU A 335 28.50 -4.90 -13.15
N THR A 336 28.31 -6.22 -13.20
CA THR A 336 28.57 -7.12 -12.06
C THR A 336 30.01 -7.66 -12.03
N ARG A 337 30.78 -7.49 -13.11
CA ARG A 337 32.15 -8.02 -13.24
C ARG A 337 33.20 -6.93 -13.07
N TRP A 338 34.38 -7.31 -12.62
CA TRP A 338 35.52 -6.39 -12.55
C TRP A 338 35.98 -6.00 -13.97
N PRO A 339 36.35 -4.74 -14.24
CA PRO A 339 36.42 -3.61 -13.31
C PRO A 339 35.12 -2.78 -13.19
N PHE A 340 34.11 -3.06 -14.02
CA PHE A 340 32.89 -2.25 -14.12
C PHE A 340 32.02 -2.32 -12.86
N ASN A 341 32.14 -3.35 -12.04
CA ASN A 341 31.51 -3.41 -10.71
C ASN A 341 31.94 -2.28 -9.76
N LYS A 342 33.05 -1.59 -10.03
CA LYS A 342 33.40 -0.35 -9.32
C LYS A 342 32.37 0.75 -9.58
N LEU A 343 31.85 0.85 -10.81
CA LEU A 343 30.79 1.80 -11.16
C LEU A 343 29.53 1.52 -10.36
N ARG A 344 29.13 0.23 -10.26
CA ARG A 344 28.00 -0.20 -9.43
C ARG A 344 28.17 0.19 -7.97
N LYS A 345 29.36 0.00 -7.40
CA LYS A 345 29.66 0.37 -6.01
C LYS A 345 29.51 1.88 -5.77
N GLU A 346 30.06 2.70 -6.67
CA GLU A 346 29.92 4.17 -6.58
C GLU A 346 28.47 4.62 -6.78
N ALA A 347 27.75 3.98 -7.70
CA ALA A 347 26.35 4.21 -7.93
C ALA A 347 25.51 3.93 -6.68
N LEU A 348 25.68 2.75 -6.06
CA LEU A 348 24.99 2.37 -4.83
C LEU A 348 25.28 3.34 -3.68
N LYS A 349 26.53 3.80 -3.53
CA LYS A 349 26.92 4.80 -2.54
C LYS A 349 26.21 6.13 -2.78
N THR A 350 26.10 6.56 -4.04
CA THR A 350 25.39 7.78 -4.43
C THR A 350 23.89 7.66 -4.20
N THR A 351 23.29 6.53 -4.58
CA THR A 351 21.87 6.25 -4.32
C THR A 351 21.56 6.31 -2.83
N MET A 352 22.35 5.65 -1.98
CA MET A 352 22.14 5.67 -0.52
C MET A 352 22.30 7.09 0.06
N LYS A 353 23.25 7.88 -0.45
CA LYS A 353 23.38 9.29 -0.06
C LYS A 353 22.10 10.08 -0.37
N HIS A 354 21.48 9.84 -1.53
CA HIS A 354 20.21 10.50 -1.88
C HIS A 354 19.05 10.01 -1.01
N ILE A 355 18.97 8.71 -0.71
CA ILE A 355 17.97 8.16 0.21
C ILE A 355 18.08 8.84 1.58
N HIS A 356 19.28 8.88 2.18
CA HIS A 356 19.48 9.55 3.47
C HIS A 356 19.23 11.06 3.43
N TYR A 357 19.52 11.71 2.30
CA TYR A 357 19.19 13.12 2.13
C TYR A 357 17.67 13.33 2.15
N GLU A 358 16.91 12.50 1.44
CA GLU A 358 15.45 12.57 1.41
C GLU A 358 14.82 12.22 2.76
N ASP A 359 15.32 11.17 3.43
CA ASP A 359 14.94 10.83 4.81
C ASP A 359 15.13 12.03 5.74
N GLY A 360 16.30 12.66 5.72
CA GLY A 360 16.60 13.82 6.57
C GLY A 360 15.75 15.05 6.22
N ASN A 361 15.59 15.36 4.92
CA ASN A 361 14.85 16.52 4.45
C ASN A 361 13.34 16.40 4.73
N SER A 362 12.78 15.19 4.64
CA SER A 362 11.38 14.90 4.89
C SER A 362 11.07 14.46 6.32
N ARG A 363 12.09 14.38 7.19
CA ARG A 363 11.99 13.87 8.57
C ARG A 363 11.39 12.46 8.61
N TYR A 364 11.87 11.60 7.71
CA TYR A 364 11.47 10.20 7.59
C TYR A 364 9.98 10.00 7.25
N ILE A 365 9.29 11.04 6.77
CA ILE A 365 7.92 10.94 6.25
C ILE A 365 7.95 10.58 4.76
N THR A 366 8.96 11.07 4.02
CA THR A 366 9.11 10.97 2.56
C THR A 366 7.95 11.63 1.78
N ILE A 367 7.91 11.51 0.45
CA ILE A 367 6.81 12.09 -0.36
C ILE A 367 5.53 11.25 -0.31
N GLY A 368 5.62 9.97 0.07
CA GLY A 368 4.48 9.07 0.07
C GLY A 368 4.79 7.64 0.51
N ALA A 369 3.73 6.85 0.71
CA ALA A 369 3.81 5.54 1.35
C ALA A 369 4.77 4.56 0.65
N VAL A 370 4.82 4.53 -0.69
CA VAL A 370 5.66 3.58 -1.43
C VAL A 370 7.15 3.88 -1.29
N GLU A 371 7.54 5.16 -1.20
CA GLU A 371 8.94 5.52 -0.97
C GLU A 371 9.35 5.22 0.47
N LYS A 372 8.47 5.52 1.44
CA LYS A 372 8.70 5.31 2.87
C LYS A 372 8.91 3.83 3.24
N VAL A 373 8.24 2.92 2.53
CA VAL A 373 8.19 1.48 2.82
C VAL A 373 9.29 0.76 2.07
#